data_AF-A0A224YPT1-F1
#
_entry.id   AF-A0A224YPT1-F1
#
_cell.length_a   1.000
_cell.length_b   1.000
_cell.length_c   1.000
_cell.angle_alpha   90.00
_cell.angle_beta   90.00
_cell.angle_gamma   90.00
#
_symmetry.space_group_name_H-M   'P 1'
#
loop_
_entity.id
_entity.type
_entity.pdbx_description
1 polymer ?
#
loop_
_entity_poly.entity_id
_entity_poly.type
_entity_poly.pdbx_seq_one_letter_code
_entity_poly.pdbx_strand_id
1 'polypeptide(L)'
;MSKRSSVTCVKPSDPPFLKQLKERVGYKEGPSIDTKREHRPVDDVDPDLDGEKPVVVVLKAGDLTAEEAEMHSRREDDGPSDGKIMFKKPTKRKDATTPTDGQAKKLKEVDKSRRQQVNSVRDSRLLSFGDDEDEC
;
A
#
# COMPACT_ATOMS: atom_id res chain seq x y z
N MET A 1 18.53 10.90 20.86
CA MET A 1 19.04 10.55 19.49
C MET A 1 20.01 9.36 19.53
N SER A 2 19.51 8.12 19.48
CA SER A 2 20.37 6.92 19.48
C SER A 2 21.12 6.76 18.15
N LYS A 3 22.44 6.91 18.19
CA LYS A 3 23.36 6.68 17.07
C LYS A 3 23.31 5.19 16.70
N ARG A 4 22.75 4.88 15.53
CA ARG A 4 22.76 3.54 14.96
C ARG A 4 24.22 3.16 14.68
N SER A 5 24.71 2.09 15.30
CA SER A 5 26.08 1.62 15.09
C SER A 5 26.26 1.20 13.63
N SER A 6 27.24 1.79 12.94
CA SER A 6 27.61 1.44 11.57
C SER A 6 28.40 0.12 11.56
N VAL A 7 27.72 -0.99 11.74
CA VAL A 7 28.33 -2.32 11.64
C VAL A 7 28.37 -2.73 10.17
N THR A 8 29.56 -2.91 9.61
CA THR A 8 29.78 -3.47 8.27
C THR A 8 30.02 -4.98 8.39
N CYS A 9 29.27 -5.77 7.61
CA CYS A 9 29.49 -7.21 7.53
C CYS A 9 30.57 -7.49 6.47
N VAL A 10 31.72 -8.00 6.90
CA VAL A 10 32.77 -8.50 6.01
C VAL A 10 32.64 -10.01 5.93
N LYS A 11 32.39 -10.54 4.74
CA LYS A 11 32.40 -12.00 4.49
C LYS A 11 33.81 -12.41 4.04
N PRO A 12 34.62 -13.05 4.89
CA PRO A 12 35.93 -13.56 4.48
C PRO A 12 35.77 -14.71 3.48
N SER A 13 36.77 -14.91 2.62
CA SER A 13 36.79 -16.04 1.69
C SER A 13 36.87 -17.38 2.44
N ASP A 14 36.36 -18.45 1.83
CA ASP A 14 36.42 -19.78 2.44
C ASP A 14 37.86 -20.21 2.79
N PRO A 15 38.09 -20.80 3.98
CA PRO A 15 39.34 -21.43 4.35
C PRO A 15 39.64 -22.66 3.47
N PRO A 16 40.92 -23.08 3.37
CA PRO A 16 41.36 -24.12 2.42
C PRO A 16 40.66 -25.47 2.62
N PHE A 17 40.33 -25.84 3.86
CA PHE A 17 39.59 -27.06 4.17
C PHE A 17 38.17 -27.04 3.57
N LEU A 18 37.44 -25.94 3.70
CA LEU A 18 36.08 -25.82 3.15
C LEU A 18 36.09 -25.81 1.62
N LYS A 19 37.13 -25.24 0.98
CA LYS A 19 37.30 -25.31 -0.48
C LYS A 19 37.46 -26.74 -0.97
N GLN A 20 38.37 -27.51 -0.36
CA GLN A 20 38.58 -28.91 -0.71
C GLN A 20 37.33 -29.76 -0.46
N LEU A 21 36.60 -29.50 0.61
CA LEU A 21 35.34 -30.20 0.89
C LEU A 21 34.30 -29.91 -0.18
N LYS A 22 34.05 -28.62 -0.50
CA LYS A 22 33.10 -28.19 -1.53
C LYS A 22 33.41 -28.79 -2.89
N GLU A 23 34.69 -28.90 -3.25
CA GLU A 23 35.14 -29.52 -4.50
C GLU A 23 34.87 -31.04 -4.51
N ARG A 24 35.21 -31.75 -3.42
CA ARG A 24 34.97 -33.20 -3.31
C ARG A 24 33.50 -33.59 -3.37
N VAL A 25 32.61 -32.77 -2.81
CA VAL A 25 31.16 -33.02 -2.85
C VAL A 25 30.46 -32.38 -4.04
N GLY A 26 31.18 -31.70 -4.94
CA GLY A 26 30.60 -31.04 -6.10
C GLY A 26 29.59 -29.94 -5.75
N TYR A 27 29.82 -29.23 -4.64
CA TYR A 27 28.92 -28.19 -4.16
C TYR A 27 28.82 -27.03 -5.17
N LYS A 28 27.60 -26.72 -5.60
CA LYS A 28 27.29 -25.52 -6.38
C LYS A 28 26.52 -24.55 -5.50
N GLU A 29 26.97 -23.31 -5.45
CA GLU A 29 26.30 -22.26 -4.69
C GLU A 29 24.88 -22.06 -5.23
N GLY A 30 23.90 -22.09 -4.34
CA GLY A 30 22.49 -21.94 -4.70
C GLY A 30 22.13 -20.50 -5.10
N PRO A 31 20.87 -20.27 -5.50
CA PRO A 31 20.39 -18.93 -5.82
C PRO A 31 20.63 -17.96 -4.66
N SER A 32 21.45 -16.93 -4.90
CA SER A 32 21.73 -15.88 -3.93
C SER A 32 20.54 -14.91 -3.80
N ILE A 33 20.54 -14.08 -2.76
CA ILE A 33 19.57 -12.98 -2.62
C ILE A 33 19.61 -12.06 -3.85
N ASP A 34 20.77 -11.88 -4.48
CA ASP A 34 20.92 -11.07 -5.69
C ASP A 34 20.18 -11.69 -6.87
N THR A 35 20.19 -13.02 -7.02
CA THR A 35 19.40 -13.70 -8.06
C THR A 35 17.88 -13.54 -7.87
N LYS A 36 17.42 -13.21 -6.65
CA LYS A 36 16.00 -12.85 -6.41
C LYS A 36 15.69 -11.39 -6.75
N ARG A 37 16.71 -10.53 -6.77
CA ARG A 37 16.59 -9.10 -7.09
C ARG A 37 16.74 -8.81 -8.57
N GLU A 38 17.22 -9.78 -9.35
CA GLU A 38 17.26 -9.68 -10.81
C GLU A 38 15.86 -9.41 -11.35
N HIS A 39 15.74 -8.34 -12.14
CA HIS A 39 14.51 -7.99 -12.82
C HIS A 39 14.27 -9.05 -13.90
N ARG A 40 13.39 -10.01 -13.61
CA ARG A 40 12.93 -10.96 -14.61
C ARG A 40 12.30 -10.17 -15.77
N PRO A 41 12.48 -10.57 -17.04
CA PRO A 41 11.60 -10.06 -18.08
C PRO A 41 10.16 -10.26 -17.60
N VAL A 42 9.38 -9.18 -17.67
CA VAL A 42 7.93 -9.32 -17.60
C VAL A 42 7.59 -10.24 -18.77
N ASP A 43 6.93 -11.36 -18.49
CA ASP A 43 6.33 -12.16 -19.55
C ASP A 43 5.25 -11.24 -20.14
N ASP A 44 5.65 -10.43 -21.12
CA ASP A 44 4.74 -9.59 -21.88
C ASP A 44 3.79 -10.55 -22.59
N VAL A 45 2.50 -10.28 -22.43
CA VAL A 45 1.37 -10.98 -23.04
C VAL A 45 0.92 -12.25 -22.31
N ASP A 46 0.09 -12.08 -21.26
CA ASP A 46 -0.97 -13.05 -20.96
C ASP A 46 -2.00 -12.98 -22.10
N PRO A 47 -2.14 -14.01 -22.96
CA PRO A 47 -3.11 -14.01 -24.06
C PRO A 47 -4.56 -14.03 -23.56
N ASP A 48 -4.78 -14.30 -22.28
CA ASP A 48 -6.10 -14.35 -21.65
C ASP A 48 -6.72 -12.97 -21.41
N LEU A 49 -5.94 -11.87 -21.50
CA LEU A 49 -6.43 -10.50 -21.32
C LEU A 49 -7.46 -10.07 -22.38
N ASP A 50 -7.37 -10.59 -23.61
CA ASP A 50 -8.29 -10.23 -24.70
C ASP A 50 -9.70 -10.81 -24.51
N GLY A 51 -9.84 -11.87 -23.71
CA GLY A 51 -11.11 -12.57 -23.47
C GLY A 51 -11.97 -11.98 -22.36
N GLU A 52 -11.40 -11.13 -21.50
CA GLU A 52 -12.04 -10.66 -20.26
C GLU A 52 -12.71 -9.28 -20.44
N LYS A 53 -13.46 -9.09 -21.54
CA LYS A 53 -14.23 -7.86 -21.76
C LYS A 53 -15.57 -7.91 -21.00
N PRO A 54 -16.03 -6.80 -20.41
CA PRO A 54 -17.29 -6.77 -19.68
C PRO A 54 -18.50 -7.03 -20.59
N VAL A 55 -19.49 -7.76 -20.07
CA VAL A 55 -20.75 -8.06 -20.79
C VAL A 55 -21.70 -6.86 -20.69
N VAL A 56 -22.07 -6.30 -21.84
CA VAL A 56 -23.03 -5.17 -21.93
C VAL A 56 -24.44 -5.71 -22.17
N VAL A 57 -25.38 -5.43 -21.27
CA VAL A 57 -26.78 -5.88 -21.36
C VAL A 57 -27.70 -4.68 -21.55
N VAL A 58 -28.52 -4.70 -22.61
CA VAL A 58 -29.50 -3.66 -22.95
C VAL A 58 -30.87 -4.05 -22.37
N LEU A 59 -31.45 -3.20 -21.52
CA LEU A 59 -32.72 -3.49 -20.83
C LEU A 59 -33.94 -2.90 -21.56
N LYS A 60 -33.79 -1.75 -22.23
CA LYS A 60 -34.83 -1.06 -23.00
C LYS A 60 -34.32 -0.69 -24.39
N ALA A 61 -35.25 -0.60 -25.35
CA ALA A 61 -34.93 -0.13 -26.69
C ALA A 61 -34.45 1.33 -26.63
N GLY A 62 -33.18 1.55 -26.98
CA GLY A 62 -32.53 2.87 -26.97
C GLY A 62 -31.54 3.11 -25.83
N ASP A 63 -31.27 2.13 -24.95
CA ASP A 63 -30.31 2.34 -23.84
C ASP A 63 -28.86 2.45 -24.35
N LEU A 64 -28.46 1.62 -25.32
CA LEU A 64 -27.10 1.58 -25.87
C LEU A 64 -27.11 1.08 -27.33
N THR A 65 -26.37 1.76 -28.20
CA THR A 65 -25.98 1.23 -29.52
C THR A 65 -24.58 0.63 -29.48
N ALA A 66 -24.27 -0.31 -30.38
CA ALA A 66 -22.98 -1.02 -30.38
C ALA A 66 -21.77 -0.07 -30.50
N GLU A 67 -21.92 1.02 -31.26
CA GLU A 67 -20.89 2.04 -31.46
C GLU A 67 -20.66 2.92 -30.21
N GLU A 68 -21.73 3.26 -29.48
CA GLU A 68 -21.64 4.02 -28.23
C GLU A 68 -21.00 3.19 -27.11
N ALA A 69 -21.32 1.90 -27.03
CA ALA A 69 -20.73 0.98 -26.04
C ALA A 69 -19.21 0.87 -26.20
N GLU A 70 -18.72 0.74 -27.45
CA GLU A 70 -17.28 0.69 -27.74
C GLU A 70 -16.60 2.04 -27.44
N MET A 71 -17.23 3.16 -27.78
CA MET A 71 -16.71 4.49 -27.48
C MET A 71 -16.58 4.77 -25.97
N HIS A 72 -17.52 4.27 -25.16
CA HIS A 72 -17.47 4.40 -23.71
C HIS A 72 -16.34 3.56 -23.09
N SER A 73 -16.10 2.35 -23.60
CA SER A 73 -15.00 1.49 -23.11
C SER A 73 -13.60 2.11 -23.29
N ARG A 74 -13.43 2.95 -24.32
CA ARG A 74 -12.15 3.61 -24.64
C ARG A 74 -11.89 4.89 -23.83
N ARG A 75 -12.93 5.50 -23.24
CA ARG A 75 -12.84 6.80 -22.53
C ARG A 75 -12.58 6.67 -21.03
N GLU A 76 -12.76 5.49 -20.43
CA GLU A 76 -12.52 5.28 -19.00
C GLU A 76 -11.03 5.10 -18.65
N ASP A 77 -10.14 5.06 -19.65
CA ASP A 77 -8.68 4.98 -19.47
C ASP A 77 -7.99 6.34 -19.26
N ASP A 78 -8.75 7.44 -19.24
CA ASP A 78 -8.23 8.79 -18.96
C ASP A 78 -8.09 9.05 -17.44
N GLY A 79 -7.44 8.15 -16.71
CA GLY A 79 -6.95 8.41 -15.36
C GLY A 79 -5.93 9.56 -15.36
N PRO A 80 -5.69 10.27 -14.23
CA PRO A 80 -4.66 11.30 -14.19
C PRO A 80 -3.32 10.70 -14.63
N SER A 81 -2.78 11.19 -15.74
CA SER A 81 -1.55 10.66 -16.36
C SER A 81 -0.33 10.62 -15.41
N ASP A 82 -0.37 11.39 -14.32
CA ASP A 82 0.67 11.49 -13.29
C ASP A 82 0.45 10.54 -12.09
N GLY A 83 -0.58 9.68 -12.10
CA GLY A 83 -0.87 8.69 -11.03
C GLY A 83 -1.23 9.28 -9.65
N LYS A 84 -1.22 10.62 -9.53
CA LYS A 84 -1.52 11.35 -8.28
C LYS A 84 -3.01 11.65 -8.19
N ILE A 85 -3.69 10.99 -7.26
CA ILE A 85 -5.10 11.22 -6.96
C ILE A 85 -5.24 12.54 -6.19
N MET A 86 -5.78 13.57 -6.83
CA MET A 86 -6.04 14.88 -6.22
C MET A 86 -7.46 14.95 -5.63
N PHE A 87 -7.57 14.88 -4.31
CA PHE A 87 -8.85 15.03 -3.62
C PHE A 87 -9.30 16.50 -3.62
N LYS A 88 -10.30 16.82 -4.44
CA LYS A 88 -10.97 18.12 -4.39
C LYS A 88 -12.02 18.10 -3.28
N LYS A 89 -11.95 19.08 -2.38
CA LYS A 89 -12.94 19.25 -1.32
C LYS A 89 -14.32 19.53 -1.93
N PRO A 90 -15.38 18.80 -1.53
CA PRO A 90 -16.72 19.06 -2.02
C PRO A 90 -17.15 20.49 -1.68
N THR A 91 -17.68 21.22 -2.66
CA THR A 91 -18.36 22.49 -2.42
C THR A 91 -19.64 22.21 -1.64
N LYS A 92 -19.80 22.87 -0.49
CA LYS A 92 -21.04 22.82 0.31
C LYS A 92 -22.23 23.13 -0.60
N ARG A 93 -23.13 22.16 -0.77
CA ARG A 93 -24.41 22.34 -1.46
C ARG A 93 -25.21 23.40 -0.69
N LYS A 94 -25.68 24.44 -1.38
CA LYS A 94 -26.53 25.49 -0.80
C LYS A 94 -28.02 25.16 -1.01
N ASP A 95 -28.42 23.90 -0.85
CA ASP A 95 -29.83 23.54 -0.94
C ASP A 95 -30.20 22.68 0.26
N ALA A 96 -31.09 23.26 1.07
CA ALA A 96 -31.58 22.72 2.31
C ALA A 96 -32.59 21.61 2.07
N THR A 97 -32.26 20.39 2.45
CA THR A 97 -33.20 19.43 3.07
C THR A 97 -32.41 18.61 4.10
N THR A 98 -32.86 18.65 5.35
CA THR A 98 -32.18 18.19 6.57
C THR A 98 -32.19 16.65 6.68
N PRO A 99 -31.31 16.00 7.50
CA PRO A 99 -31.49 16.00 8.95
C PRO A 99 -30.23 16.25 9.80
N THR A 100 -30.44 16.91 10.94
CA THR A 100 -29.59 16.94 12.15
C THR A 100 -28.26 17.71 12.11
N ASP A 101 -28.37 19.03 11.99
CA ASP A 101 -27.45 19.94 12.68
C ASP A 101 -27.50 19.66 14.20
N GLY A 102 -26.34 19.35 14.80
CA GLY A 102 -26.22 19.38 16.27
C GLY A 102 -25.11 18.56 16.93
N GLN A 103 -24.47 17.59 16.25
CA GLN A 103 -23.60 16.64 16.96
C GLN A 103 -22.09 16.73 16.63
N ALA A 104 -21.66 17.55 15.68
CA ALA A 104 -20.23 17.66 15.36
C ALA A 104 -19.38 18.32 16.48
N LYS A 105 -19.99 19.17 17.32
CA LYS A 105 -19.27 19.80 18.44
C LYS A 105 -19.21 18.92 19.69
N LYS A 106 -20.19 18.04 19.91
CA LYS A 106 -20.22 17.13 21.07
C LYS A 106 -19.29 15.92 20.89
N LEU A 107 -19.09 15.43 19.66
CA LEU A 107 -18.18 14.31 19.41
C LEU A 107 -16.70 14.69 19.65
N LYS A 108 -16.31 15.95 19.42
CA LYS A 108 -14.93 16.41 19.62
C LYS A 108 -14.55 16.57 21.10
N GLU A 109 -15.53 16.75 21.98
CA GLU A 109 -15.32 16.90 23.42
C GLU A 109 -15.23 15.53 24.12
N VAL A 110 -16.08 14.58 23.72
CA VAL A 110 -16.06 13.19 24.21
C VAL A 110 -14.77 12.46 23.82
N ASP A 111 -14.23 12.73 22.63
CA ASP A 111 -12.98 12.11 22.19
C ASP A 111 -11.77 12.61 23.01
N LYS A 112 -11.77 13.89 23.41
CA LYS A 112 -10.70 14.48 24.25
C LYS A 112 -10.73 13.98 25.69
N SER A 113 -11.91 13.85 26.29
CA SER A 113 -12.02 13.35 27.68
C SER A 113 -11.66 11.87 27.77
N ARG A 114 -12.04 11.06 26.77
CA ARG A 114 -11.61 9.66 26.64
C ARG A 114 -10.09 9.55 26.44
N ARG A 115 -9.48 10.45 25.67
CA ARG A 115 -8.02 10.50 25.50
C ARG A 115 -7.27 10.86 26.79
N GLN A 116 -7.83 11.73 27.63
CA GLN A 116 -7.27 12.04 28.95
C GLN A 116 -7.40 10.85 29.93
N GLN A 117 -8.50 10.12 29.87
CA GLN A 117 -8.73 8.93 30.71
C GLN A 117 -7.80 7.76 30.36
N VAL A 118 -7.44 7.57 29.09
CA VAL A 118 -6.45 6.55 28.71
C VAL A 118 -5.01 6.96 29.05
N ASN A 119 -4.71 8.26 29.05
CA ASN A 119 -3.38 8.78 29.41
C ASN A 119 -3.10 8.79 30.93
N SER A 120 -4.14 8.63 31.77
CA SER A 120 -3.99 8.56 33.23
C SER A 120 -3.61 7.17 33.74
N VAL A 121 -3.73 6.13 32.91
CA VAL A 121 -3.26 4.77 33.23
C VAL A 121 -1.76 4.72 33.01
N ARG A 122 -0.99 4.90 34.10
CA ARG A 122 0.48 4.88 34.12
C ARG A 122 1.03 3.49 34.46
N ASP A 123 0.57 2.44 33.76
CA ASP A 123 1.17 1.10 33.86
C ASP A 123 2.08 0.87 32.64
N SER A 124 3.39 0.95 32.87
CA SER A 124 4.42 0.77 31.84
C SER A 124 4.48 -0.65 31.26
N ARG A 125 3.74 -1.60 31.85
CA ARG A 125 3.61 -2.98 31.33
C ARG A 125 2.60 -3.13 30.18
N LEU A 126 1.67 -2.18 30.03
CA LEU A 126 0.57 -2.32 29.08
C LEU A 126 0.92 -1.75 27.70
N LEU A 127 1.75 -0.71 27.61
CA LEU A 127 2.23 -0.11 26.34
C LEU A 127 3.56 0.64 26.56
N SER A 128 4.63 0.25 25.86
CA SER A 128 5.98 0.83 26.00
C SER A 128 6.29 1.98 25.02
N PHE A 129 5.26 2.68 24.52
CA PHE A 129 5.41 3.69 23.47
C PHE A 129 5.40 5.15 23.98
N GLY A 130 5.31 5.38 25.30
CA GLY A 130 5.05 6.71 25.87
C GLY A 130 6.12 7.27 26.81
N ASP A 131 7.35 6.72 26.80
CA ASP A 131 8.43 7.10 27.74
C ASP A 131 9.61 7.84 27.05
N ASP A 132 9.45 8.32 25.82
CA ASP A 132 10.59 8.81 25.01
C ASP A 132 10.33 10.18 24.36
N GLU A 133 9.56 11.07 25.00
CA GLU A 133 9.26 12.40 24.43
C GLU A 133 9.73 13.61 25.25
N ASP A 134 10.26 13.46 26.48
CA ASP A 134 10.66 14.60 27.32
C ASP A 134 11.99 14.40 28.09
N GLU A 135 13.02 13.84 27.46
CA GLU A 135 14.40 13.94 27.96
C GLU A 135 15.41 14.19 26.81
N CYS A 136 15.45 15.44 26.34
CA CYS A 136 16.54 16.06 25.59
C CYS A 136 16.57 17.56 25.85
#